data_AF-A0A947BSE5-F1
#
_entry.id   AF-A0A947BSE5-F1
#
_cell.length_a   1.000
_cell.length_b   1.000
_cell.length_c   1.000
_cell.angle_alpha   90.00
_cell.angle_beta   90.00
_cell.angle_gamma   90.00
#
_symmetry.space_group_name_H-M   'P 1'
#
loop_
_entity.id
_entity.type
_entity.pdbx_description
1 polymer ?
#
loop_
_entity_poly.entity_id
_entity_poly.type
_entity_poly.pdbx_seq_one_letter_code
_entity_poly.pdbx_strand_id
1 'polypeptide(L)'
;MQLFRLLVVLCCVPFILSTAPVQADVLPLEGRLPETPGGSDYQAYYDPNLNITWAANANINGIDNWDNQNTWAASLTLGGVTGWRLPSADANDDGMVVDCFGGGVAGCADNEMGHLYWEEGITPFTPGPFSSLTSYAYWSGTEYDSFSAWGFSFNAGVTGWDSKFFSFYAWPVFDGDVDQQVAITGIWPADANIGDNVSVFIFGKNFTTDNSTEVYFNGIRQYLVAPVSEDMLIVRLVSVTSSLFGPVTVTTPSGTGVSSTQFGIPLTGLNLTGVWPGSPEIGEWTSIFLFGTEFTTDGTTEVYFNGVRQFLVAPVSSEMLIVRVLGDASLSGLVTIVTPSGSVNSAEPLIFVSSATVCDLQCSTPPPGKFCIAGQLRDTENNQPVLSDSLIEIAIYDGLAFAQNPTG
;
A
#
# COMPACT_ATOMS: atom_id res chain seq x y z
N MET A 1 55.79 -25.58 30.85
CA MET A 1 54.63 -25.71 29.95
C MET A 1 54.58 -24.46 29.08
N GLN A 2 54.98 -24.63 27.82
CA GLN A 2 55.26 -23.57 26.86
C GLN A 2 53.98 -23.07 26.18
N LEU A 3 53.88 -21.74 26.03
CA LEU A 3 52.97 -21.06 25.12
C LEU A 3 53.24 -21.48 23.67
N PHE A 4 52.23 -21.96 22.95
CA PHE A 4 52.23 -22.02 21.49
C PHE A 4 51.54 -20.75 20.95
N ARG A 5 52.32 -19.84 20.36
CA ARG A 5 51.84 -18.78 19.47
C ARG A 5 51.65 -19.38 18.07
N LEU A 6 50.43 -19.40 17.56
CA LEU A 6 50.16 -19.72 16.15
C LEU A 6 50.31 -18.43 15.33
N LEU A 7 51.35 -18.38 14.50
CA LEU A 7 51.62 -17.31 13.54
C LEU A 7 50.92 -17.69 12.22
N VAL A 8 49.80 -17.05 11.88
CA VAL A 8 49.20 -17.19 10.54
C VAL A 8 49.89 -16.21 9.60
N VAL A 9 50.65 -16.77 8.66
CA VAL A 9 51.29 -16.03 7.57
C VAL A 9 50.21 -15.69 6.55
N LEU A 10 49.80 -14.42 6.48
CA LEU A 10 48.94 -13.92 5.40
C LEU A 10 49.78 -13.88 4.10
N CYS A 11 49.49 -14.79 3.18
CA CYS A 11 50.01 -14.73 1.81
C CYS A 11 49.13 -13.77 1.02
N CYS A 12 49.62 -12.56 0.72
CA CYS A 12 48.95 -11.60 -0.16
C CYS A 12 48.97 -12.13 -1.60
N VAL A 13 47.86 -12.75 -2.04
CA VAL A 13 47.56 -12.92 -3.47
C VAL A 13 46.66 -11.75 -3.86
N PRO A 14 47.01 -10.93 -4.87
CA PRO A 14 46.13 -9.86 -5.32
C PRO A 14 44.87 -10.47 -5.95
N PHE A 15 43.74 -10.36 -5.22
CA PHE A 15 42.41 -10.64 -5.74
C PHE A 15 42.04 -9.50 -6.69
N ILE A 16 42.00 -9.78 -7.99
CA ILE A 16 41.39 -8.88 -8.95
C ILE A 16 39.88 -8.93 -8.64
N LEU A 17 39.35 -7.89 -7.99
CA LEU A 17 37.90 -7.71 -7.90
C LEU A 17 37.38 -7.46 -9.32
N SER A 18 36.85 -8.52 -9.93
CA SER A 18 35.93 -8.38 -11.04
C SER A 18 34.66 -7.77 -10.47
N THR A 19 34.41 -6.50 -10.79
CA THR A 19 33.09 -5.89 -10.62
C THR A 19 32.17 -6.51 -11.68
N ALA A 20 31.55 -7.63 -11.36
CA ALA A 20 30.37 -8.05 -12.11
C ALA A 20 29.29 -6.97 -11.89
N PRO A 21 28.60 -6.50 -12.94
CA PRO A 21 27.46 -5.63 -12.76
C PRO A 21 26.40 -6.37 -11.93
N VAL A 22 25.91 -5.72 -10.88
CA VAL A 22 24.73 -6.17 -10.12
C VAL A 22 23.55 -6.00 -11.07
N GLN A 23 22.89 -7.10 -11.44
CA GLN A 23 21.59 -7.04 -12.09
C GLN A 23 20.57 -6.69 -11.00
N ALA A 24 19.76 -5.66 -11.21
CA ALA A 24 18.69 -5.33 -10.27
C ALA A 24 17.71 -6.52 -10.21
N ASP A 25 17.40 -6.99 -9.00
CA ASP A 25 16.43 -8.07 -8.81
C ASP A 25 15.02 -7.55 -9.12
N VAL A 26 14.29 -8.28 -9.97
CA VAL A 26 12.87 -8.04 -10.24
C VAL A 26 12.08 -8.41 -8.99
N LEU A 27 11.39 -7.45 -8.40
CA LEU A 27 10.54 -7.65 -7.23
C LEU A 27 9.27 -8.41 -7.62
N PRO A 28 8.73 -9.29 -6.76
CA PRO A 28 7.57 -10.09 -7.09
C PRO A 28 6.29 -9.25 -7.12
N LEU A 29 5.33 -9.66 -7.96
CA LEU A 29 3.97 -9.14 -7.93
C LEU A 29 3.28 -9.42 -6.59
N GLU A 30 2.60 -8.41 -6.05
CA GLU A 30 1.97 -8.49 -4.73
C GLU A 30 0.45 -8.45 -4.83
N GLY A 31 -0.25 -9.39 -4.19
CA GLY A 31 -1.71 -9.43 -4.20
C GLY A 31 -2.36 -8.21 -3.54
N ARG A 32 -3.42 -7.68 -4.17
CA ARG A 32 -4.21 -6.53 -3.73
C ARG A 32 -5.70 -6.80 -3.90
N LEU A 33 -6.53 -6.07 -3.15
CA LEU A 33 -8.00 -6.16 -3.24
C LEU A 33 -8.52 -7.62 -3.10
N PRO A 34 -8.30 -8.29 -1.96
CA PRO A 34 -8.76 -9.65 -1.76
C PRO A 34 -10.30 -9.73 -1.85
N GLU A 35 -10.83 -10.69 -2.60
CA GLU A 35 -12.29 -10.93 -2.74
C GLU A 35 -12.89 -11.34 -1.39
N THR A 36 -12.12 -12.05 -0.56
CA THR A 36 -12.49 -12.41 0.81
C THR A 36 -11.54 -11.76 1.81
N PRO A 37 -12.00 -11.10 2.89
CA PRO A 37 -11.11 -10.53 3.90
C PRO A 37 -10.14 -11.57 4.47
N GLY A 38 -8.83 -11.34 4.32
CA GLY A 38 -7.77 -12.27 4.74
C GLY A 38 -7.54 -13.46 3.80
N GLY A 39 -8.18 -13.49 2.64
CA GLY A 39 -8.00 -14.50 1.60
C GLY A 39 -6.80 -14.21 0.68
N SER A 40 -6.47 -15.18 -0.17
CA SER A 40 -5.43 -15.10 -1.21
C SER A 40 -6.01 -14.97 -2.63
N ASP A 41 -7.32 -14.75 -2.72
CA ASP A 41 -8.12 -14.52 -3.93
C ASP A 41 -8.10 -13.03 -4.28
N TYR A 42 -7.06 -12.57 -4.98
CA TYR A 42 -6.86 -11.15 -5.25
C TYR A 42 -7.53 -10.71 -6.55
N GLN A 43 -8.18 -9.54 -6.53
CA GLN A 43 -8.73 -8.90 -7.73
C GLN A 43 -7.67 -8.10 -8.49
N ALA A 44 -6.52 -7.82 -7.88
CA ALA A 44 -5.45 -7.05 -8.50
C ALA A 44 -4.06 -7.46 -7.96
N TYR A 45 -3.00 -7.13 -8.70
CA TYR A 45 -1.62 -7.40 -8.32
C TYR A 45 -0.78 -6.15 -8.54
N TYR A 46 -0.15 -5.66 -7.49
CA TYR A 46 0.79 -4.55 -7.53
C TYR A 46 2.14 -5.01 -8.07
N ASP A 47 2.64 -4.30 -9.07
CA ASP A 47 3.98 -4.41 -9.65
C ASP A 47 4.88 -3.32 -9.04
N PRO A 48 5.72 -3.66 -8.06
CA PRO A 48 6.63 -2.71 -7.42
C PRO A 48 7.78 -2.25 -8.33
N ASN A 49 8.05 -2.92 -9.46
CA ASN A 49 9.08 -2.51 -10.40
C ASN A 49 8.61 -1.34 -11.27
N LEU A 50 7.33 -1.36 -11.66
CA LEU A 50 6.69 -0.30 -12.45
C LEU A 50 5.92 0.71 -11.60
N ASN A 51 5.67 0.40 -10.32
CA ASN A 51 4.78 1.15 -9.45
C ASN A 51 3.38 1.32 -10.09
N ILE A 52 2.80 0.21 -10.55
CA ILE A 52 1.44 0.14 -11.07
C ILE A 52 0.74 -1.10 -10.52
N THR A 53 -0.59 -1.10 -10.48
CA THR A 53 -1.38 -2.28 -10.12
C THR A 53 -2.12 -2.82 -11.34
N TRP A 54 -1.92 -4.09 -11.66
CA TRP A 54 -2.62 -4.82 -12.70
C TRP A 54 -3.91 -5.45 -12.18
N ALA A 55 -5.00 -5.40 -12.95
CA ALA A 55 -6.16 -6.24 -12.62
C ALA A 55 -5.82 -7.74 -12.74
N ALA A 56 -6.33 -8.56 -11.82
CA ALA A 56 -6.04 -10.00 -11.81
C ALA A 56 -6.63 -10.74 -13.02
N ASN A 57 -7.71 -10.23 -13.61
CA ASN A 57 -8.30 -10.76 -14.83
C ASN A 57 -7.94 -9.86 -16.02
N ALA A 58 -7.15 -10.39 -16.95
CA ALA A 58 -6.66 -9.65 -18.11
C ALA A 58 -7.78 -9.28 -19.12
N ASN A 59 -8.94 -9.95 -19.06
CA ASN A 59 -9.99 -9.89 -20.08
C ASN A 59 -11.35 -9.43 -19.53
N ILE A 60 -11.39 -8.58 -18.49
CA ILE A 60 -12.64 -8.15 -17.82
C ILE A 60 -13.69 -7.65 -18.83
N ASN A 61 -13.30 -6.83 -19.80
CA ASN A 61 -14.23 -6.26 -20.79
C ASN A 61 -14.45 -7.11 -22.05
N GLY A 62 -13.66 -8.17 -22.23
CA GLY A 62 -13.56 -8.84 -23.53
C GLY A 62 -12.91 -7.96 -24.61
N ILE A 63 -13.25 -8.21 -25.88
CA ILE A 63 -12.71 -7.49 -27.03
C ILE A 63 -13.62 -6.32 -27.45
N ASP A 64 -13.02 -5.18 -27.73
CA ASP A 64 -13.70 -4.02 -28.31
C ASP A 64 -12.69 -3.09 -29.01
N ASN A 65 -13.20 -2.06 -29.68
CA ASN A 65 -12.40 -1.00 -30.30
C ASN A 65 -11.70 -0.11 -29.27
N TRP A 66 -10.65 0.59 -29.69
CA TRP A 66 -9.74 1.29 -28.79
C TRP A 66 -10.43 2.41 -27.98
N ASP A 67 -11.31 3.19 -28.60
CA ASP A 67 -12.02 4.29 -27.92
C ASP A 67 -12.97 3.74 -26.84
N ASN A 68 -13.68 2.64 -27.14
CA ASN A 68 -14.55 1.97 -26.18
C ASN A 68 -13.76 1.38 -25.01
N GLN A 69 -12.60 0.77 -25.27
CA GLN A 69 -11.76 0.18 -24.22
C GLN A 69 -11.19 1.24 -23.28
N ASN A 70 -10.74 2.39 -23.80
CA ASN A 70 -10.30 3.51 -22.95
C ASN A 70 -11.45 4.07 -22.11
N THR A 71 -12.62 4.24 -22.73
CA THR A 71 -13.82 4.71 -22.02
C THR A 71 -14.23 3.74 -20.91
N TRP A 72 -14.20 2.44 -21.20
CA TRP A 72 -14.48 1.40 -20.24
C TRP A 72 -13.49 1.44 -19.07
N ALA A 73 -12.18 1.42 -19.34
CA ALA A 73 -11.15 1.43 -18.30
C ALA A 73 -11.29 2.65 -17.38
N ALA A 74 -11.47 3.84 -17.95
CA ALA A 74 -11.69 5.08 -17.19
C ALA A 74 -12.95 5.04 -16.28
N SER A 75 -13.93 4.20 -16.61
CA SER A 75 -15.15 4.01 -15.83
C SER A 75 -15.11 2.79 -14.89
N LEU A 76 -14.07 1.98 -14.97
CA LEU A 76 -13.94 0.75 -14.20
C LEU A 76 -13.83 1.07 -12.71
N THR A 77 -14.59 0.32 -11.92
CA THR A 77 -14.43 0.26 -10.46
C THR A 77 -14.16 -1.19 -10.08
N LEU A 78 -12.99 -1.47 -9.52
CA LEU A 78 -12.54 -2.81 -9.13
C LEU A 78 -12.19 -2.81 -7.64
N GLY A 79 -12.77 -3.71 -6.85
CA GLY A 79 -12.60 -3.69 -5.39
C GLY A 79 -13.02 -2.37 -4.70
N GLY A 80 -13.86 -1.56 -5.34
CA GLY A 80 -14.23 -0.20 -4.86
C GLY A 80 -13.27 0.91 -5.30
N VAL A 81 -12.15 0.58 -5.96
CA VAL A 81 -11.16 1.53 -6.47
C VAL A 81 -11.53 1.97 -7.88
N THR A 82 -11.58 3.27 -8.12
CA THR A 82 -11.77 3.92 -9.43
C THR A 82 -10.44 4.45 -9.98
N GLY A 83 -10.42 4.96 -11.21
CA GLY A 83 -9.22 5.61 -11.79
C GLY A 83 -8.31 4.68 -12.58
N TRP A 84 -8.84 3.54 -13.03
CA TRP A 84 -8.12 2.62 -13.89
C TRP A 84 -7.92 3.20 -15.30
N ARG A 85 -6.83 2.81 -15.94
CA ARG A 85 -6.48 3.15 -17.32
C ARG A 85 -6.02 1.92 -18.08
N LEU A 86 -5.82 2.06 -19.39
CA LEU A 86 -5.07 1.05 -20.14
C LEU A 86 -3.56 1.23 -19.92
N PRO A 87 -2.76 0.17 -20.11
CA PRO A 87 -1.31 0.24 -19.88
C PRO A 87 -0.66 1.14 -20.92
N SER A 88 0.41 1.84 -20.56
CA SER A 88 1.15 2.70 -21.48
C SER A 88 2.13 1.89 -22.32
N ALA A 89 2.21 2.24 -23.60
CA ALA A 89 3.30 1.84 -24.49
C ALA A 89 4.48 2.84 -24.50
N ASP A 90 4.34 3.95 -23.78
CA ASP A 90 5.34 4.99 -23.52
C ASP A 90 5.32 5.23 -22.00
N ALA A 91 5.96 4.33 -21.26
CA ALA A 91 5.88 4.31 -19.80
C ALA A 91 6.59 5.51 -19.16
N ASN A 92 7.56 6.11 -19.86
CA ASN A 92 8.33 7.24 -19.38
C ASN A 92 7.76 8.62 -19.78
N ASP A 93 6.73 8.65 -20.64
CA ASP A 93 6.03 9.85 -21.15
C ASP A 93 6.96 10.85 -21.87
N ASP A 94 7.98 10.35 -22.58
CA ASP A 94 8.90 11.17 -23.39
C ASP A 94 8.39 11.42 -24.82
N GLY A 95 7.28 10.79 -25.20
CA GLY A 95 6.62 10.91 -26.50
C GLY A 95 7.19 9.97 -27.55
N MET A 96 8.08 9.04 -27.19
CA MET A 96 8.72 8.09 -28.10
C MET A 96 8.52 6.63 -27.66
N VAL A 97 7.47 6.00 -28.19
CA VAL A 97 7.28 4.55 -28.04
C VAL A 97 8.43 3.76 -28.64
N VAL A 98 9.12 2.98 -27.81
CA VAL A 98 10.11 2.01 -28.27
C VAL A 98 9.40 0.79 -28.86
N ASP A 99 9.56 0.60 -30.17
CA ASP A 99 9.04 -0.59 -30.86
C ASP A 99 9.85 -1.82 -30.46
N CYS A 100 9.16 -2.81 -29.89
CA CYS A 100 9.69 -4.10 -29.44
C CYS A 100 10.10 -5.04 -30.59
N PHE A 101 10.26 -4.52 -31.82
CA PHE A 101 10.63 -5.31 -32.99
C PHE A 101 12.02 -5.94 -32.85
N GLY A 102 12.06 -7.17 -32.32
CA GLY A 102 13.28 -7.92 -31.99
C GLY A 102 13.21 -8.70 -30.67
N GLY A 103 12.25 -8.36 -29.80
CA GLY A 103 12.02 -8.99 -28.50
C GLY A 103 13.08 -8.65 -27.44
N GLY A 104 12.70 -8.87 -26.18
CA GLY A 104 13.59 -8.79 -25.02
C GLY A 104 13.48 -7.51 -24.20
N VAL A 105 13.93 -7.63 -22.96
CA VAL A 105 14.08 -6.61 -21.91
C VAL A 105 14.42 -5.21 -22.45
N ALA A 106 15.57 -5.06 -23.12
CA ALA A 106 16.05 -3.75 -23.57
C ALA A 106 15.20 -3.13 -24.69
N GLY A 107 14.46 -3.94 -25.46
CA GLY A 107 13.61 -3.48 -26.56
C GLY A 107 12.18 -3.10 -26.12
N CYS A 108 11.79 -3.47 -24.89
CA CYS A 108 10.43 -3.27 -24.38
C CYS A 108 10.39 -2.59 -23.00
N ALA A 109 11.51 -2.05 -22.53
CA ALA A 109 11.60 -1.40 -21.22
C ALA A 109 10.70 -0.17 -21.08
N ASP A 110 10.27 0.42 -22.19
CA ASP A 110 9.38 1.58 -22.24
C ASP A 110 7.89 1.21 -22.37
N ASN A 111 7.56 -0.08 -22.23
CA ASN A 111 6.20 -0.59 -22.38
C ASN A 111 5.78 -1.38 -21.15
N GLU A 112 4.71 -1.00 -20.48
CA GLU A 112 4.26 -1.67 -19.25
C GLU A 112 3.91 -3.15 -19.49
N MET A 113 3.22 -3.47 -20.59
CA MET A 113 2.92 -4.86 -20.97
C MET A 113 4.16 -5.62 -21.47
N GLY A 114 5.11 -4.90 -22.08
CA GLY A 114 6.39 -5.42 -22.52
C GLY A 114 7.29 -5.81 -21.35
N HIS A 115 7.33 -4.99 -20.30
CA HIS A 115 7.99 -5.28 -19.04
C HIS A 115 7.35 -6.51 -18.37
N LEU A 116 6.02 -6.52 -18.24
CA LEU A 116 5.27 -7.67 -17.72
C LEU A 116 5.61 -8.98 -18.47
N TYR A 117 5.74 -8.93 -19.80
CA TYR A 117 6.07 -10.10 -20.61
C TYR A 117 7.55 -10.53 -20.51
N TRP A 118 8.50 -9.60 -20.65
CA TRP A 118 9.91 -9.92 -20.83
C TRP A 118 10.72 -9.94 -19.53
N GLU A 119 10.36 -9.12 -18.56
CA GLU A 119 11.04 -9.02 -17.26
C GLU A 119 10.38 -9.95 -16.24
N GLU A 120 9.06 -9.92 -16.15
CA GLU A 120 8.31 -10.73 -15.18
C GLU A 120 7.93 -12.11 -15.72
N GLY A 121 8.13 -12.36 -17.02
CA GLY A 121 7.88 -13.67 -17.64
C GLY A 121 6.41 -14.06 -17.75
N ILE A 122 5.51 -13.07 -17.68
CA ILE A 122 4.06 -13.28 -17.75
C ILE A 122 3.65 -13.47 -19.21
N THR A 123 3.22 -14.70 -19.54
CA THR A 123 2.77 -15.07 -20.87
C THR A 123 1.46 -15.85 -20.80
N PRO A 124 0.73 -16.06 -21.92
CA PRO A 124 -0.44 -16.93 -21.91
C PRO A 124 -0.16 -18.38 -21.48
N PHE A 125 1.11 -18.83 -21.53
CA PHE A 125 1.53 -20.17 -21.09
C PHE A 125 2.06 -20.17 -19.65
N THR A 126 2.50 -19.01 -19.17
CA THR A 126 3.01 -18.76 -17.82
C THR A 126 2.34 -17.50 -17.28
N PRO A 127 1.01 -17.51 -17.04
CA PRO A 127 0.28 -16.28 -16.69
C PRO A 127 0.58 -15.80 -15.27
N GLY A 128 1.40 -16.53 -14.52
CA GLY A 128 1.72 -16.23 -13.13
C GLY A 128 0.44 -16.15 -12.30
N PRO A 129 0.23 -15.05 -11.55
CA PRO A 129 -0.95 -14.87 -10.72
C PRO A 129 -2.21 -14.46 -11.51
N PHE A 130 -2.08 -14.16 -12.81
CA PHE A 130 -3.17 -13.61 -13.60
C PHE A 130 -4.07 -14.68 -14.20
N SER A 131 -5.33 -14.29 -14.41
CA SER A 131 -6.36 -15.11 -15.03
C SER A 131 -6.77 -14.55 -16.40
N SER A 132 -7.28 -15.44 -17.25
CA SER A 132 -7.82 -15.10 -18.58
C SER A 132 -6.84 -14.42 -19.53
N LEU A 133 -5.52 -14.43 -19.27
CA LEU A 133 -4.53 -13.98 -20.24
C LEU A 133 -4.54 -14.92 -21.46
N THR A 134 -4.66 -14.35 -22.66
CA THR A 134 -4.78 -15.11 -23.91
C THR A 134 -3.70 -14.75 -24.91
N SER A 135 -3.40 -15.68 -25.82
CA SER A 135 -2.47 -15.44 -26.94
C SER A 135 -3.14 -14.61 -28.04
N TYR A 136 -3.33 -13.32 -27.75
CA TYR A 136 -3.96 -12.35 -28.64
C TYR A 136 -3.37 -10.94 -28.42
N ALA A 137 -3.87 -9.96 -29.17
CA ALA A 137 -3.52 -8.56 -29.00
C ALA A 137 -4.33 -7.90 -27.87
N TYR A 138 -3.67 -6.99 -27.16
CA TYR A 138 -4.22 -6.16 -26.10
C TYR A 138 -3.94 -4.70 -26.44
N TRP A 139 -4.94 -3.84 -26.32
CA TRP A 139 -4.77 -2.41 -26.52
C TRP A 139 -3.94 -1.79 -25.39
N SER A 140 -3.01 -0.90 -25.73
CA SER A 140 -2.43 0.05 -24.79
C SER A 140 -3.29 1.33 -24.76
N GLY A 141 -3.08 2.18 -23.75
CA GLY A 141 -3.68 3.52 -23.67
C GLY A 141 -3.03 4.55 -24.58
N THR A 142 -2.00 4.17 -25.34
CA THR A 142 -1.17 5.10 -26.11
C THR A 142 -1.66 5.20 -27.55
N GLU A 143 -2.04 6.41 -27.95
CA GLU A 143 -2.39 6.72 -29.34
C GLU A 143 -1.12 6.75 -30.23
N TYR A 144 -1.20 6.20 -31.44
CA TYR A 144 -0.14 6.34 -32.44
C TYR A 144 -0.41 7.53 -33.36
N ASP A 145 -1.63 7.58 -33.89
CA ASP A 145 -2.14 8.70 -34.67
C ASP A 145 -3.68 8.77 -34.56
N SER A 146 -4.31 9.66 -35.33
CA SER A 146 -5.76 9.87 -35.28
C SER A 146 -6.61 8.68 -35.70
N PHE A 147 -6.02 7.62 -36.28
CA PHE A 147 -6.73 6.43 -36.75
C PHE A 147 -6.21 5.12 -36.14
N SER A 148 -5.07 5.17 -35.46
CA SER A 148 -4.34 3.99 -35.01
C SER A 148 -3.88 4.14 -33.57
N ALA A 149 -3.80 3.03 -32.86
CA ALA A 149 -3.30 2.99 -31.50
C ALA A 149 -2.30 1.86 -31.33
N TRP A 150 -1.46 1.98 -30.30
CA TRP A 150 -0.54 0.93 -29.94
C TRP A 150 -1.26 -0.22 -29.23
N GLY A 151 -0.78 -1.42 -29.47
CA GLY A 151 -1.17 -2.64 -28.80
C GLY A 151 0.02 -3.55 -28.57
N PHE A 152 -0.17 -4.54 -27.71
CA PHE A 152 0.81 -5.54 -27.39
C PHE A 152 0.28 -6.93 -27.72
N SER A 153 1.05 -7.71 -28.46
CA SER A 153 0.72 -9.09 -28.81
C SER A 153 1.36 -10.05 -27.82
N PHE A 154 0.55 -10.61 -26.91
CA PHE A 154 0.99 -11.63 -25.95
C PHE A 154 1.29 -13.00 -26.61
N ASN A 155 1.02 -13.15 -27.91
CA ASN A 155 1.45 -14.33 -28.67
C ASN A 155 2.95 -14.32 -28.97
N ALA A 156 3.52 -13.13 -29.20
CA ALA A 156 4.90 -12.99 -29.65
C ALA A 156 5.76 -12.07 -28.76
N GLY A 157 5.15 -11.39 -27.77
CA GLY A 157 5.84 -10.44 -26.91
C GLY A 157 6.29 -9.18 -27.65
N VAL A 158 5.48 -8.70 -28.59
CA VAL A 158 5.83 -7.55 -29.45
C VAL A 158 4.76 -6.48 -29.40
N THR A 159 5.20 -5.22 -29.42
CA THR A 159 4.36 -4.04 -29.64
C THR A 159 4.13 -3.84 -31.13
N GLY A 160 3.03 -3.17 -31.45
CA GLY A 160 2.71 -2.73 -32.79
C GLY A 160 1.52 -1.79 -32.74
N TRP A 161 1.26 -1.06 -33.82
CA TRP A 161 0.08 -0.23 -33.93
C TRP A 161 -0.91 -0.86 -34.91
N ASP A 162 -2.19 -0.66 -34.65
CA ASP A 162 -3.25 -1.09 -35.55
C ASP A 162 -4.42 -0.11 -35.53
N SER A 163 -5.35 -0.27 -36.45
CA SER A 163 -6.51 0.59 -36.56
C SER A 163 -7.36 0.56 -35.29
N LYS A 164 -7.73 1.74 -34.78
CA LYS A 164 -8.60 1.90 -33.61
C LYS A 164 -9.95 1.20 -33.74
N PHE A 165 -10.37 0.87 -34.97
CA PHE A 165 -11.62 0.16 -35.26
C PHE A 165 -11.57 -1.36 -35.07
N PHE A 166 -10.38 -1.94 -34.85
CA PHE A 166 -10.26 -3.37 -34.56
C PHE A 166 -10.57 -3.72 -33.11
N SER A 167 -11.04 -4.95 -32.91
CA SER A 167 -11.41 -5.44 -31.59
C SER A 167 -10.27 -6.23 -30.96
N PHE A 168 -9.61 -5.64 -29.97
CA PHE A 168 -8.60 -6.29 -29.14
C PHE A 168 -9.06 -6.30 -27.68
N TYR A 169 -8.44 -7.18 -26.87
CA TYR A 169 -8.66 -7.17 -25.43
C TYR A 169 -8.05 -5.89 -24.81
N ALA A 170 -8.38 -5.63 -23.56
CA ALA A 170 -7.79 -4.54 -22.81
C ALA A 170 -7.60 -4.97 -21.36
N TRP A 171 -6.39 -4.76 -20.85
CA TRP A 171 -5.99 -5.16 -19.51
C TRP A 171 -5.76 -3.91 -18.66
N PRO A 172 -6.67 -3.56 -17.74
CA PRO A 172 -6.59 -2.30 -17.03
C PRO A 172 -5.50 -2.33 -15.96
N VAL A 173 -4.86 -1.18 -15.79
CA VAL A 173 -3.88 -0.89 -14.72
C VAL A 173 -4.30 0.35 -13.95
N PHE A 174 -3.81 0.46 -12.73
CA PHE A 174 -3.92 1.63 -11.87
C PHE A 174 -2.52 2.17 -11.56
N ASP A 175 -2.35 3.48 -11.56
CA ASP A 175 -1.07 4.12 -11.24
C ASP A 175 -0.78 3.99 -9.74
N GLY A 176 0.33 3.32 -9.39
CA GLY A 176 0.70 3.04 -8.01
C GLY A 176 0.05 1.79 -7.42
N ASP A 177 0.21 1.64 -6.11
CA ASP A 177 -0.40 0.60 -5.31
C ASP A 177 -1.83 0.99 -4.90
N VAL A 178 -2.81 0.19 -5.32
CA VAL A 178 -4.23 0.41 -4.97
C VAL A 178 -4.50 0.35 -3.46
N ASP A 179 -3.67 -0.34 -2.67
CA ASP A 179 -3.79 -0.36 -1.21
C ASP A 179 -3.14 0.88 -0.55
N GLN A 180 -2.34 1.64 -1.30
CA GLN A 180 -1.74 2.91 -0.84
C GLN A 180 -2.61 4.15 -1.13
N GLN A 181 -3.91 3.98 -1.42
CA GLN A 181 -4.78 5.13 -1.62
C GLN A 181 -4.83 6.01 -0.36
N VAL A 182 -4.52 7.29 -0.52
CA VAL A 182 -4.58 8.28 0.57
C VAL A 182 -6.03 8.45 1.00
N ALA A 183 -6.31 8.20 2.27
CA ALA A 183 -7.63 8.36 2.85
C ALA A 183 -7.58 9.27 4.07
N ILE A 184 -8.56 10.15 4.22
CA ILE A 184 -8.76 10.93 5.45
C ILE A 184 -9.96 10.34 6.18
N THR A 185 -9.71 9.71 7.31
CA THR A 185 -10.73 9.06 8.13
C THR A 185 -11.31 10.00 9.17
N GLY A 186 -10.63 11.12 9.43
CA GLY A 186 -10.98 11.98 10.54
C GLY A 186 -10.22 13.30 10.61
N ILE A 187 -10.84 14.29 11.24
CA ILE A 187 -10.23 15.60 11.55
C ILE A 187 -10.61 15.97 12.97
N TRP A 188 -9.64 16.43 13.76
CA TRP A 188 -9.90 16.96 15.10
C TRP A 188 -8.93 18.09 15.50
N PRO A 189 -9.40 19.19 16.12
CA PRO A 189 -10.81 19.57 16.18
C PRO A 189 -11.33 19.87 14.76
N ALA A 190 -12.58 19.51 14.49
CA ALA A 190 -13.22 19.80 13.21
C ALA A 190 -13.67 21.28 13.10
N ASP A 191 -13.81 21.98 14.22
CA ASP A 191 -14.23 23.37 14.30
C ASP A 191 -13.12 24.27 14.85
N ALA A 192 -13.16 25.56 14.50
CA ALA A 192 -12.25 26.59 14.98
C ALA A 192 -12.87 27.98 14.84
N ASN A 193 -12.61 28.88 15.79
CA ASN A 193 -13.05 30.26 15.65
C ASN A 193 -12.12 31.04 14.72
N ILE A 194 -12.70 32.01 14.00
CA ILE A 194 -11.91 32.94 13.19
C ILE A 194 -10.97 33.74 14.09
N GLY A 195 -9.70 33.79 13.69
CA GLY A 195 -8.61 34.46 14.39
C GLY A 195 -7.78 33.53 15.28
N ASP A 196 -8.24 32.30 15.55
CA ASP A 196 -7.53 31.37 16.41
C ASP A 196 -6.25 30.83 15.76
N ASN A 197 -5.32 30.42 16.62
CA ASN A 197 -4.20 29.55 16.24
C ASN A 197 -4.54 28.14 16.72
N VAL A 198 -4.74 27.20 15.81
CA VAL A 198 -5.19 25.84 16.13
C VAL A 198 -4.23 24.80 15.55
N SER A 199 -4.01 23.71 16.27
CA SER A 199 -3.35 22.51 15.74
C SER A 199 -4.43 21.51 15.39
N VAL A 200 -4.54 21.19 14.11
CA VAL A 200 -5.53 20.26 13.56
C VAL A 200 -4.83 18.92 13.33
N PHE A 201 -5.36 17.88 13.94
CA PHE A 201 -4.99 16.50 13.75
C PHE A 201 -5.80 15.95 12.59
N ILE A 202 -5.13 15.39 11.60
CA ILE A 202 -5.75 14.74 10.45
C ILE A 202 -5.41 13.27 10.55
N PHE A 203 -6.44 12.43 10.63
CA PHE A 203 -6.31 10.99 10.73
C PHE A 203 -6.61 10.35 9.38
N GLY A 204 -5.92 9.27 9.05
CA GLY A 204 -6.02 8.70 7.73
C GLY A 204 -5.25 7.43 7.50
N LYS A 205 -4.90 7.20 6.24
CA LYS A 205 -4.04 6.12 5.77
C LYS A 205 -3.10 6.66 4.69
N ASN A 206 -1.92 6.04 4.60
CA ASN A 206 -0.96 6.25 3.51
C ASN A 206 -0.44 7.69 3.40
N PHE A 207 -0.29 8.37 4.54
CA PHE A 207 0.46 9.63 4.62
C PHE A 207 1.96 9.35 4.56
N THR A 208 2.73 10.25 3.96
CA THR A 208 4.19 10.11 3.91
C THR A 208 4.87 10.89 5.04
N THR A 209 5.89 10.29 5.66
CA THR A 209 6.63 10.92 6.76
C THR A 209 7.90 11.64 6.32
N ASP A 210 8.21 11.61 5.03
CA ASP A 210 9.41 12.23 4.42
C ASP A 210 9.20 13.71 4.04
N ASN A 211 8.08 14.32 4.46
CA ASN A 211 7.64 15.67 4.12
C ASN A 211 7.21 15.88 2.65
N SER A 212 7.00 14.81 1.87
CA SER A 212 6.35 14.91 0.55
C SER A 212 4.84 15.13 0.63
N THR A 213 4.24 14.98 1.82
CA THR A 213 2.80 15.19 2.05
C THR A 213 2.44 16.69 2.02
N GLU A 214 1.48 17.03 1.17
CA GLU A 214 0.88 18.35 1.10
C GLU A 214 -0.54 18.33 1.68
N VAL A 215 -0.92 19.39 2.40
CA VAL A 215 -2.26 19.51 2.99
C VAL A 215 -2.91 20.81 2.55
N TYR A 216 -4.19 20.74 2.17
CA TYR A 216 -4.99 21.87 1.76
C TYR A 216 -6.26 21.96 2.60
N PHE A 217 -6.61 23.16 3.03
CA PHE A 217 -7.88 23.45 3.70
C PHE A 217 -8.71 24.29 2.74
N ASN A 218 -9.81 23.71 2.25
CA ASN A 218 -10.68 24.31 1.23
C ASN A 218 -9.89 24.79 0.00
N GLY A 219 -8.95 23.96 -0.47
CA GLY A 219 -8.05 24.27 -1.60
C GLY A 219 -6.89 25.22 -1.29
N ILE A 220 -6.75 25.72 -0.06
CA ILE A 220 -5.64 26.58 0.36
C ILE A 220 -4.53 25.73 0.99
N ARG A 221 -3.36 25.70 0.35
CA ARG A 221 -2.20 24.93 0.82
C ARG A 221 -1.69 25.42 2.17
N GLN A 222 -1.44 24.48 3.07
CA GLN A 222 -0.84 24.70 4.37
C GLN A 222 0.61 24.23 4.36
N TYR A 223 1.47 24.98 5.06
CA TYR A 223 2.92 24.75 5.05
C TYR A 223 3.46 24.28 6.41
N LEU A 224 2.70 24.46 7.49
CA LEU A 224 3.08 23.99 8.81
C LEU A 224 2.46 22.61 9.07
N VAL A 225 2.90 21.62 8.29
CA VAL A 225 2.48 20.23 8.37
C VAL A 225 3.59 19.44 9.07
N ALA A 226 3.22 18.66 10.08
CA ALA A 226 4.10 17.75 10.80
C ALA A 226 3.53 16.33 10.65
N PRO A 227 4.09 15.49 9.76
CA PRO A 227 3.77 14.08 9.72
C PRO A 227 4.18 13.40 11.02
N VAL A 228 3.26 12.65 11.63
CA VAL A 228 3.53 11.90 12.88
C VAL A 228 3.68 10.42 12.58
N SER A 229 2.84 9.89 11.71
CA SER A 229 2.83 8.51 11.23
C SER A 229 2.08 8.46 9.91
N GLU A 230 2.04 7.29 9.26
CA GLU A 230 1.31 7.09 8.00
C GLU A 230 -0.22 7.25 8.14
N ASP A 231 -0.72 7.30 9.38
CA ASP A 231 -2.13 7.48 9.72
C ASP A 231 -2.44 8.79 10.46
N MET A 232 -1.45 9.66 10.73
CA MET A 232 -1.68 10.93 11.39
C MET A 232 -0.73 12.06 10.95
N LEU A 233 -1.33 13.20 10.65
CA LEU A 233 -0.65 14.49 10.46
C LEU A 233 -1.10 15.48 11.54
N ILE A 234 -0.23 16.42 11.88
CA ILE A 234 -0.58 17.62 12.63
C ILE A 234 -0.35 18.84 11.74
N VAL A 235 -1.39 19.63 11.52
CA VAL A 235 -1.32 20.88 10.76
C VAL A 235 -1.56 22.06 11.68
N ARG A 236 -0.61 22.99 11.71
CA ARG A 236 -0.75 24.21 12.51
C ARG A 236 -1.31 25.33 11.66
N LEU A 237 -2.54 25.73 11.93
CA LEU A 237 -3.18 26.90 11.35
C LEU A 237 -2.87 28.13 12.21
N VAL A 238 -2.44 29.21 11.57
CA VAL A 238 -2.15 30.48 12.22
C VAL A 238 -3.17 31.51 11.74
N SER A 239 -3.93 32.07 12.68
CA SER A 239 -5.02 33.01 12.42
C SER A 239 -6.04 32.47 11.41
N VAL A 240 -6.88 31.53 11.88
CA VAL A 240 -7.93 30.90 11.06
C VAL A 240 -8.84 31.96 10.43
N THR A 241 -9.10 31.82 9.13
CA THR A 241 -10.05 32.66 8.39
C THR A 241 -11.15 31.79 7.80
N SER A 242 -12.29 32.40 7.47
CA SER A 242 -13.42 31.67 6.86
C SER A 242 -13.09 31.05 5.50
N SER A 243 -12.00 31.46 4.83
CA SER A 243 -11.55 30.86 3.57
C SER A 243 -10.98 29.45 3.75
N LEU A 244 -10.56 29.08 4.96
CA LEU A 244 -10.08 27.73 5.30
C LEU A 244 -11.23 26.75 5.57
N PHE A 245 -12.47 27.23 5.71
CA PHE A 245 -13.61 26.39 6.05
C PHE A 245 -14.06 25.58 4.84
N GLY A 246 -14.21 24.27 5.00
CA GLY A 246 -14.54 23.36 3.90
C GLY A 246 -13.77 22.03 3.97
N PRO A 247 -13.71 21.29 2.85
CA PRO A 247 -13.02 20.00 2.81
C PRO A 247 -11.51 20.18 3.04
N VAL A 248 -10.91 19.19 3.69
CA VAL A 248 -9.46 19.05 3.80
C VAL A 248 -8.98 18.04 2.78
N THR A 249 -7.90 18.35 2.10
CA THR A 249 -7.27 17.49 1.11
C THR A 249 -5.84 17.19 1.55
N VAL A 250 -5.45 15.92 1.47
CA VAL A 250 -4.07 15.47 1.68
C VAL A 250 -3.59 14.86 0.38
N THR A 251 -2.45 15.31 -0.11
CA THR A 251 -1.81 14.82 -1.33
C THR A 251 -0.44 14.26 -0.99
N THR A 252 -0.19 13.03 -1.40
CA THR A 252 1.12 12.37 -1.34
C THR A 252 1.55 11.99 -2.77
N PRO A 253 2.80 11.55 -2.99
CA PRO A 253 3.21 11.01 -4.29
C PRO A 253 2.32 9.86 -4.78
N SER A 254 1.75 9.07 -3.86
CA SER A 254 0.91 7.90 -4.18
C SER A 254 -0.57 8.26 -4.40
N GLY A 255 -0.99 9.51 -4.20
CA GLY A 255 -2.37 9.91 -4.49
C GLY A 255 -2.90 11.07 -3.66
N THR A 256 -4.22 11.26 -3.69
CA THR A 256 -4.90 12.34 -2.97
C THR A 256 -6.14 11.85 -2.27
N GLY A 257 -6.27 12.17 -0.97
CA GLY A 257 -7.45 11.93 -0.14
C GLY A 257 -8.18 13.21 0.18
N VAL A 258 -9.52 13.14 0.27
CA VAL A 258 -10.38 14.27 0.63
C VAL A 258 -11.24 13.89 1.83
N SER A 259 -11.36 14.79 2.79
CA SER A 259 -12.13 14.55 4.02
C SER A 259 -13.63 14.60 3.76
N SER A 260 -14.37 13.69 4.39
CA SER A 260 -15.84 13.74 4.46
C SER A 260 -16.32 14.81 5.44
N THR A 261 -15.58 15.00 6.55
CA THR A 261 -15.82 16.07 7.52
C THR A 261 -15.25 17.38 7.01
N GLN A 262 -16.03 18.45 7.09
CA GLN A 262 -15.61 19.80 6.71
C GLN A 262 -15.00 20.52 7.92
N PHE A 263 -13.84 21.13 7.73
CA PHE A 263 -13.20 21.95 8.76
C PHE A 263 -13.92 23.30 8.91
N GLY A 264 -13.99 23.81 10.14
CA GLY A 264 -14.63 25.08 10.50
C GLY A 264 -16.16 25.06 10.48
N ILE A 265 -16.75 23.86 10.39
CA ILE A 265 -18.19 23.66 10.48
C ILE A 265 -18.46 22.84 11.76
N PRO A 266 -19.10 23.44 12.78
CA PRO A 266 -19.41 22.74 14.02
C PRO A 266 -20.20 21.46 13.78
N LEU A 267 -19.73 20.37 14.38
CA LEU A 267 -20.45 19.11 14.39
C LEU A 267 -21.57 19.14 15.44
N THR A 268 -22.66 18.42 15.18
CA THR A 268 -23.79 18.29 16.10
C THR A 268 -23.94 16.85 16.55
N GLY A 269 -24.25 16.63 17.83
CA GLY A 269 -24.42 15.30 18.39
C GLY A 269 -23.11 14.59 18.73
N LEU A 270 -23.24 13.32 19.13
CA LEU A 270 -22.14 12.41 19.37
C LEU A 270 -21.45 12.05 18.06
N ASN A 271 -20.17 12.41 17.91
CA ASN A 271 -19.35 12.08 16.75
C ASN A 271 -18.05 11.41 17.18
N LEU A 272 -17.54 10.50 16.35
CA LEU A 272 -16.19 9.93 16.45
C LEU A 272 -15.43 10.34 15.19
N THR A 273 -14.58 11.35 15.33
CA THR A 273 -13.87 12.00 14.21
C THR A 273 -12.39 11.64 14.15
N GLY A 274 -11.91 10.75 15.01
CA GLY A 274 -10.54 10.26 14.98
C GLY A 274 -10.32 9.05 15.86
N VAL A 275 -9.57 8.09 15.34
CA VAL A 275 -9.06 6.93 16.08
C VAL A 275 -7.57 6.85 15.75
N TRP A 276 -6.71 6.93 16.77
CA TRP A 276 -5.26 6.87 16.55
C TRP A 276 -4.53 6.13 17.68
N PRO A 277 -3.52 5.30 17.39
CA PRO A 277 -3.17 4.79 16.06
C PRO A 277 -4.31 3.98 15.45
N GLY A 278 -4.47 4.02 14.13
CA GLY A 278 -5.43 3.22 13.37
C GLY A 278 -4.96 1.78 13.14
N SER A 279 -3.64 1.56 13.21
CA SER A 279 -3.00 0.26 13.04
C SER A 279 -2.08 -0.12 14.22
N PRO A 280 -2.60 -0.26 15.45
CA PRO A 280 -1.78 -0.67 16.61
C PRO A 280 -1.21 -2.09 16.47
N GLU A 281 -0.09 -2.36 17.14
CA GLU A 281 0.54 -3.68 17.14
C GLU A 281 -0.20 -4.69 18.06
N ILE A 282 -0.23 -5.96 17.64
CA ILE A 282 -0.69 -7.11 18.43
C ILE A 282 0.36 -7.48 19.50
N GLY A 283 -0.09 -7.96 20.66
CA GLY A 283 0.77 -8.52 21.72
C GLY A 283 1.31 -7.49 22.70
N GLU A 284 1.15 -6.19 22.41
CA GLU A 284 1.65 -5.10 23.26
C GLU A 284 0.51 -4.28 23.86
N TRP A 285 0.77 -3.69 25.03
CA TRP A 285 -0.17 -2.74 25.63
C TRP A 285 -0.07 -1.39 24.92
N THR A 286 -1.13 -1.00 24.22
CA THR A 286 -1.20 0.26 23.48
C THR A 286 -2.23 1.21 24.08
N SER A 287 -2.02 2.51 23.82
CA SER A 287 -3.02 3.55 24.11
C SER A 287 -3.65 3.99 22.79
N ILE A 288 -4.96 3.76 22.67
CA ILE A 288 -5.76 4.25 21.56
C ILE A 288 -6.44 5.55 21.98
N PHE A 289 -6.20 6.60 21.22
CA PHE A 289 -6.76 7.92 21.37
C PHE A 289 -8.00 8.04 20.48
N LEU A 290 -9.13 8.40 21.08
CA LEU A 290 -10.40 8.59 20.38
C LEU A 290 -10.77 10.07 20.45
N PHE A 291 -11.09 10.65 19.31
CA PHE A 291 -11.38 12.06 19.14
C PHE A 291 -12.78 12.27 18.59
N GLY A 292 -13.48 13.31 19.03
CA GLY A 292 -14.86 13.52 18.60
C GLY A 292 -15.58 14.62 19.36
N THR A 293 -16.88 14.47 19.53
CA THR A 293 -17.75 15.43 20.24
C THR A 293 -18.74 14.72 21.14
N GLU A 294 -19.15 15.40 22.22
CA GLU A 294 -20.17 14.95 23.18
C GLU A 294 -19.86 13.65 23.93
N PHE A 295 -18.57 13.33 24.15
CA PHE A 295 -18.19 12.30 25.10
C PHE A 295 -18.54 12.74 26.53
N THR A 296 -18.95 11.80 27.37
CA THR A 296 -19.21 12.07 28.79
C THR A 296 -17.97 11.84 29.63
N THR A 297 -17.68 12.79 30.52
CA THR A 297 -16.50 12.75 31.40
C THR A 297 -16.80 12.15 32.77
N ASP A 298 -18.06 11.78 33.04
CA ASP A 298 -18.54 11.17 34.28
C ASP A 298 -18.35 9.64 34.33
N GLY A 299 -17.70 9.06 33.30
CA GLY A 299 -17.45 7.63 33.19
C GLY A 299 -18.63 6.82 32.62
N THR A 300 -19.69 7.48 32.14
CA THR A 300 -20.82 6.79 31.49
C THR A 300 -20.57 6.45 30.02
N THR A 301 -19.48 6.95 29.44
CA THR A 301 -19.08 6.60 28.07
C THR A 301 -18.53 5.17 28.02
N GLU A 302 -19.12 4.33 27.18
CA GLU A 302 -18.62 3.00 26.88
C GLU A 302 -17.93 2.98 25.52
N VAL A 303 -16.87 2.18 25.41
CA VAL A 303 -16.14 1.98 24.15
C VAL A 303 -16.12 0.50 23.84
N TYR A 304 -16.36 0.15 22.58
CA TYR A 304 -16.29 -1.20 22.05
C TYR A 304 -15.34 -1.25 20.87
N PHE A 305 -14.48 -2.27 20.82
CA PHE A 305 -13.66 -2.60 19.65
C PHE A 305 -14.18 -3.88 19.05
N ASN A 306 -14.68 -3.83 17.83
CA ASN A 306 -15.34 -4.96 17.16
C ASN A 306 -16.43 -5.63 18.02
N GLY A 307 -17.23 -4.81 18.72
CA GLY A 307 -18.27 -5.28 19.64
C GLY A 307 -17.77 -5.79 21.00
N VAL A 308 -16.46 -5.83 21.25
CA VAL A 308 -15.87 -6.19 22.55
C VAL A 308 -15.71 -4.94 23.42
N ARG A 309 -16.39 -4.91 24.57
CA ARG A 309 -16.36 -3.78 25.51
C ARG A 309 -14.97 -3.59 26.11
N GLN A 310 -14.50 -2.35 26.08
CA GLN A 310 -13.25 -1.93 26.69
C GLN A 310 -13.50 -1.37 28.08
N PHE A 311 -12.60 -1.68 29.03
CA PHE A 311 -12.78 -1.31 30.44
C PHE A 311 -11.79 -0.26 30.93
N LEU A 312 -10.61 -0.14 30.30
CA LEU A 312 -9.61 0.87 30.65
C LEU A 312 -9.79 2.11 29.78
N VAL A 313 -10.93 2.78 29.96
CA VAL A 313 -11.29 4.03 29.27
C VAL A 313 -11.09 5.20 30.23
N ALA A 314 -10.28 6.17 29.80
CA ALA A 314 -10.00 7.40 30.53
C ALA A 314 -10.55 8.60 29.72
N PRO A 315 -11.62 9.28 30.18
CA PRO A 315 -12.07 10.51 29.56
C PRO A 315 -11.09 11.65 29.86
N VAL A 316 -10.57 12.29 28.81
CA VAL A 316 -9.67 13.45 28.91
C VAL A 316 -10.49 14.74 28.86
N SER A 317 -11.44 14.80 27.94
CA SER A 317 -12.39 15.89 27.78
C SER A 317 -13.70 15.37 27.17
N SER A 318 -14.67 16.24 26.89
CA SER A 318 -15.85 15.89 26.10
C SER A 318 -15.57 15.59 24.62
N GLU A 319 -14.30 15.66 24.21
CA GLU A 319 -13.86 15.52 22.82
C GLU A 319 -12.73 14.50 22.66
N MET A 320 -12.20 13.97 23.77
CA MET A 320 -11.07 13.05 23.74
C MET A 320 -11.17 11.98 24.84
N LEU A 321 -10.99 10.72 24.44
CA LEU A 321 -10.83 9.57 25.33
C LEU A 321 -9.47 8.91 25.07
N ILE A 322 -8.94 8.24 26.08
CA ILE A 322 -7.80 7.33 25.95
C ILE A 322 -8.27 5.94 26.38
N VAL A 323 -8.06 4.95 25.54
CA VAL A 323 -8.36 3.55 25.83
C VAL A 323 -7.06 2.77 25.87
N ARG A 324 -6.78 2.10 26.99
CA ARG A 324 -5.61 1.25 27.12
C ARG A 324 -6.00 -0.21 26.90
N VAL A 325 -5.37 -0.88 25.94
CA VAL A 325 -5.74 -2.25 25.55
C VAL A 325 -4.51 -3.07 25.21
N LEU A 326 -4.57 -4.38 25.46
CA LEU A 326 -3.59 -5.33 24.95
C LEU A 326 -3.99 -5.67 23.51
N GLY A 327 -3.10 -5.41 22.54
CA GLY A 327 -3.42 -5.61 21.14
C GLY A 327 -3.71 -7.06 20.80
N ASP A 328 -4.83 -7.31 20.14
CA ASP A 328 -5.30 -8.65 19.77
C ASP A 328 -6.06 -8.56 18.44
N ALA A 329 -5.79 -9.48 17.52
CA ALA A 329 -6.40 -9.49 16.19
C ALA A 329 -7.94 -9.59 16.22
N SER A 330 -8.53 -10.19 17.26
CA SER A 330 -9.97 -10.29 17.43
C SER A 330 -10.66 -8.96 17.73
N LEU A 331 -9.90 -7.96 18.20
CA LEU A 331 -10.40 -6.61 18.44
C LEU A 331 -10.43 -5.75 17.17
N SER A 332 -9.88 -6.22 16.05
CA SER A 332 -9.92 -5.53 14.77
C SER A 332 -11.36 -5.42 14.25
N GLY A 333 -11.79 -4.21 13.91
CA GLY A 333 -13.15 -3.90 13.47
C GLY A 333 -13.56 -2.48 13.81
N LEU A 334 -14.86 -2.17 13.67
CA LEU A 334 -15.36 -0.84 14.00
C LEU A 334 -15.19 -0.53 15.48
N VAL A 335 -14.84 0.73 15.76
CA VAL A 335 -14.88 1.29 17.11
C VAL A 335 -16.26 1.89 17.34
N THR A 336 -16.94 1.47 18.40
CA THR A 336 -18.24 2.02 18.79
C THR A 336 -18.10 2.78 20.11
N ILE A 337 -18.59 4.01 20.14
CA ILE A 337 -18.74 4.81 21.36
C ILE A 337 -20.22 4.87 21.70
N VAL A 338 -20.56 4.62 22.97
CA VAL A 338 -21.91 4.73 23.49
C VAL A 338 -21.92 5.70 24.66
N THR A 339 -22.81 6.69 24.60
CA THR A 339 -23.07 7.65 25.67
C THR A 339 -24.57 7.62 26.02
N PRO A 340 -25.02 8.30 27.09
CA PRO A 340 -26.45 8.47 27.33
C PRO A 340 -27.22 9.18 26.20
N SER A 341 -26.53 9.94 25.32
CA SER A 341 -27.16 10.64 24.20
C SER A 341 -27.28 9.79 22.93
N GLY A 342 -26.54 8.68 22.83
CA GLY A 342 -26.63 7.77 21.69
C GLY A 342 -25.39 6.90 21.49
N SER A 343 -25.22 6.39 20.28
CA SER A 343 -24.05 5.59 19.88
C SER A 343 -23.53 6.04 18.52
N VAL A 344 -22.22 6.01 18.33
CA VAL A 344 -21.55 6.32 17.06
C VAL A 344 -20.48 5.26 16.75
N ASN A 345 -20.29 4.97 15.46
CA ASN A 345 -19.21 4.11 14.98
C ASN A 345 -18.11 4.94 14.32
N SER A 346 -16.88 4.43 14.32
CA SER A 346 -15.80 4.97 13.52
C SER A 346 -16.12 4.85 12.03
N ALA A 347 -15.57 5.77 11.22
CA ALA A 347 -15.72 5.71 9.77
C ALA A 347 -15.02 4.49 9.17
N GLU A 348 -13.83 4.16 9.69
CA GLU A 348 -13.02 3.02 9.28
C GLU A 348 -12.78 2.06 10.46
N PRO A 349 -12.50 0.77 10.19
CA PRO A 349 -12.13 -0.17 11.24
C PRO A 349 -10.74 0.15 11.82
N LEU A 350 -10.61 -0.05 13.14
CA LEU A 350 -9.33 -0.18 13.82
C LEU A 350 -8.75 -1.56 13.49
N ILE A 351 -7.49 -1.63 13.05
CA ILE A 351 -6.88 -2.90 12.64
C ILE A 351 -5.65 -3.18 13.49
N PHE A 352 -5.69 -4.22 14.32
CA PHE A 352 -4.49 -4.70 15.00
C PHE A 352 -3.62 -5.49 14.04
N VAL A 353 -2.37 -5.07 13.89
CA VAL A 353 -1.40 -5.67 12.96
C VAL A 353 -0.28 -6.36 13.73
N SER A 354 0.23 -7.47 13.20
CA SER A 354 1.45 -8.08 13.71
C SER A 354 2.67 -7.34 13.16
N SER A 355 3.57 -6.91 14.03
CA SER A 355 4.88 -6.43 13.59
C SER A 355 5.70 -7.63 13.11
N ALA A 356 6.05 -7.68 11.82
CA ALA A 356 6.95 -8.70 11.31
C ALA A 356 8.38 -8.36 11.77
N THR A 357 8.84 -8.97 12.87
CA THR A 357 10.25 -8.88 13.28
C THR A 357 11.01 -10.10 12.78
N VAL A 358 11.97 -9.89 11.87
CA VAL A 358 12.98 -10.92 11.55
C VAL A 358 13.94 -11.03 12.73
N CYS A 359 13.77 -12.04 13.59
CA CYS A 359 14.67 -12.28 14.71
C CYS A 359 15.89 -13.15 14.30
N ASP A 360 17.09 -12.60 14.55
CA ASP A 360 18.40 -13.25 14.79
C ASP A 360 18.79 -14.47 13.92
N LEU A 361 19.56 -14.21 12.87
CA LEU A 361 20.19 -15.21 12.02
C LEU A 361 21.49 -15.75 12.66
N GLN A 362 21.38 -16.76 13.53
CA GLN A 362 22.55 -17.46 14.07
C GLN A 362 22.85 -18.70 13.19
N CYS A 363 23.93 -18.67 12.39
CA CYS A 363 24.33 -19.80 11.56
C CYS A 363 25.63 -20.46 12.08
N SER A 364 25.58 -21.75 12.41
CA SER A 364 26.78 -22.58 12.62
C SER A 364 27.33 -23.06 11.26
N THR A 365 28.35 -22.36 10.75
CA THR A 365 29.31 -22.68 9.65
C THR A 365 28.85 -23.55 8.45
N PRO A 366 28.71 -22.97 7.23
CA PRO A 366 28.45 -23.73 6.00
C PRO A 366 29.74 -24.16 5.24
N PRO A 367 29.67 -25.13 4.30
CA PRO A 367 30.79 -25.51 3.41
C PRO A 367 31.18 -24.40 2.41
N PRO A 368 32.39 -24.45 1.81
CA PRO A 368 32.88 -23.40 0.92
C PRO A 368 31.95 -23.19 -0.30
N GLY A 369 31.47 -21.97 -0.48
CA GLY A 369 30.67 -21.56 -1.64
C GLY A 369 29.15 -21.65 -1.48
N LYS A 370 28.63 -21.86 -0.27
CA LYS A 370 27.18 -21.78 0.02
C LYS A 370 26.91 -20.95 1.27
N PHE A 371 25.95 -20.02 1.18
CA PHE A 371 25.33 -19.40 2.35
C PHE A 371 24.13 -20.26 2.77
N CYS A 372 23.97 -20.50 4.08
CA CYS A 372 22.76 -21.08 4.65
C CYS A 372 22.10 -20.02 5.53
N ILE A 373 20.80 -19.83 5.37
CA ILE A 373 19.90 -19.39 6.44
C ILE A 373 19.03 -20.58 6.77
N ALA A 374 19.07 -21.04 8.02
CA ALA A 374 18.00 -21.83 8.59
C ALA A 374 17.46 -21.02 9.78
N GLY A 375 16.29 -20.41 9.59
CA GLY A 375 15.55 -19.74 10.66
C GLY A 375 14.27 -20.52 10.96
N GLN A 376 13.93 -20.68 12.23
CA GLN A 376 12.56 -21.02 12.63
C GLN A 376 11.85 -19.71 12.93
N LEU A 377 10.70 -19.46 12.28
CA LEU A 377 9.76 -18.47 12.79
C LEU A 377 9.32 -18.93 14.18
N ARG A 378 9.58 -18.12 15.19
CA ARG A 378 9.26 -18.42 16.59
C ARG A 378 8.40 -17.31 17.15
N ASP A 379 7.39 -17.71 17.91
CA ASP A 379 6.57 -16.83 18.70
C ASP A 379 7.44 -16.14 19.77
N THR A 380 7.33 -14.81 19.84
CA THR A 380 8.13 -13.94 20.72
C THR A 380 7.82 -14.13 22.21
N GLU A 381 6.66 -14.69 22.59
CA GLU A 381 6.28 -14.89 23.99
C GLU A 381 6.70 -16.25 24.56
N ASN A 382 6.66 -17.33 23.76
CA ASN A 382 6.84 -18.70 24.26
C ASN A 382 8.00 -19.48 23.59
N ASN A 383 8.69 -18.85 22.63
CA ASN A 383 9.80 -19.44 21.87
C ASN A 383 9.42 -20.75 21.16
N GLN A 384 8.13 -20.98 20.88
CA GLN A 384 7.64 -22.13 20.11
C GLN A 384 7.66 -21.84 18.60
N PRO A 385 7.85 -22.87 17.75
CA PRO A 385 7.82 -22.71 16.30
C PRO A 385 6.43 -22.32 15.81
N VAL A 386 6.33 -21.31 14.93
CA VAL A 386 5.05 -20.85 14.33
C VAL A 386 4.53 -21.84 13.26
N LEU A 387 5.38 -22.74 12.76
CA LEU A 387 5.02 -23.80 11.82
C LEU A 387 5.68 -25.12 12.23
N SER A 388 4.90 -26.22 12.30
CA SER A 388 5.42 -27.57 12.52
C SER A 388 5.98 -28.13 11.21
N ASP A 389 7.30 -28.31 11.15
CA ASP A 389 8.03 -29.12 10.15
C ASP A 389 7.92 -28.70 8.67
N SER A 390 8.10 -27.42 8.36
CA SER A 390 8.40 -26.97 7.00
C SER A 390 9.72 -26.21 6.96
N LEU A 391 10.71 -26.76 6.24
CA LEU A 391 11.92 -26.05 5.81
C LEU A 391 11.47 -24.83 5.00
N ILE A 392 11.65 -23.63 5.55
CA ILE A 392 11.50 -22.40 4.79
C ILE A 392 12.79 -22.24 3.98
N GLU A 393 12.70 -22.36 2.66
CA GLU A 393 13.80 -22.06 1.76
C GLU A 393 13.85 -20.53 1.58
N ILE A 394 14.65 -19.85 2.41
CA ILE A 394 14.89 -18.40 2.29
C ILE A 394 16.08 -18.23 1.35
N ALA A 395 15.83 -17.82 0.12
CA ALA A 395 16.88 -17.28 -0.74
C ALA A 395 17.18 -15.85 -0.29
N ILE A 396 18.41 -15.57 0.16
CA ILE A 396 18.87 -14.18 0.31
C ILE A 396 19.53 -13.77 -1.00
N TYR A 397 19.07 -12.66 -1.57
CA TYR A 397 19.90 -11.78 -2.38
C TYR A 397 19.84 -10.38 -1.75
N ASP A 398 21.01 -9.78 -1.54
CA ASP A 398 21.21 -8.38 -1.13
C ASP A 398 20.37 -7.82 0.04
N GLY A 399 20.12 -8.64 1.08
CA GLY A 399 19.69 -8.13 2.38
C GLY A 399 18.18 -7.91 2.57
N LEU A 400 17.35 -8.37 1.64
CA LEU A 400 15.89 -8.49 1.81
C LEU A 400 15.51 -9.96 2.06
N ALA A 401 14.61 -10.20 3.02
CA ALA A 401 14.15 -11.53 3.39
C ALA A 401 12.70 -11.74 2.94
N PHE A 402 12.46 -12.71 2.06
CA PHE A 402 11.12 -13.18 1.69
C PHE A 402 10.86 -14.57 2.31
N ALA A 403 9.66 -14.78 2.85
CA ALA A 403 9.20 -16.08 3.30
C ALA A 403 8.16 -16.61 2.31
N GLN A 404 8.42 -17.78 1.70
CA GLN A 404 7.44 -18.48 0.86
C GLN A 404 7.04 -19.79 1.55
N ASN A 405 5.73 -20.07 1.58
CA ASN A 405 5.21 -21.32 2.13
C ASN A 405 5.40 -22.44 1.08
N PRO A 406 6.07 -23.57 1.39
CA PRO A 406 6.35 -24.61 0.39
C PRO A 406 5.10 -25.37 -0.10
N THR A 407 3.90 -25.06 0.41
CA THR A 407 2.66 -25.79 0.08
C THR A 407 1.62 -24.97 -0.69
N GLY A 408 1.93 -23.78 -1.20
CA GLY A 408 1.03 -22.99 -2.02
C GLY A 408 1.53 -21.58 -2.23
#